data_AF-A0A7C4WYL4-F1
#
_entry.id   AF-A0A7C4WYL4-F1
#
_cell.length_a   1.000
_cell.length_b   1.000
_cell.length_c   1.000
_cell.angle_alpha   90.00
_cell.angle_beta   90.00
_cell.angle_gamma   90.00
#
_symmetry.space_group_name_H-M   'P 1'
#
loop_
_entity.id
_entity.type
_entity.pdbx_description
1 polymer ?
#
loop_
_entity_poly.entity_id
_entity_poly.type
_entity_poly.pdbx_seq_one_letter_code
_entity_poly.pdbx_strand_id
1 'polypeptide(L)'
;MVKEAKFQDILIFNLFSGERLKMVDARPKSEYEKERIIRSVSLPLEEVHKDAAWFLQKDDMIVVYSGGNDCRESELVATRLAEMGYQNVFNYKGGLADYKLQDLPLEGSLYPYNKGLAHACSC
;
A
#
# COMPACT_ATOMS: atom_id res chain seq x y z
N MET A 1 11.27 -6.61 -13.18
CA MET A 1 12.30 -6.15 -12.23
C MET A 1 11.61 -5.32 -11.17
N VAL A 2 11.83 -5.60 -9.88
CA VAL A 2 11.28 -4.82 -8.76
C VAL A 2 12.17 -3.60 -8.53
N LYS A 3 11.56 -2.42 -8.35
CA LYS A 3 12.26 -1.19 -8.01
C LYS A 3 12.04 -0.86 -6.54
N GLU A 4 12.99 -0.20 -5.91
CA GLU A 4 12.79 0.35 -4.56
C GLU A 4 12.13 1.72 -4.66
N ALA A 5 11.16 1.99 -3.78
CA ALA A 5 10.51 3.28 -3.64
C ALA A 5 10.71 3.82 -2.23
N LYS A 6 10.90 5.13 -2.14
CA LYS A 6 10.86 5.91 -0.91
C LYS A 6 9.52 6.62 -0.80
N PHE A 7 9.23 7.14 0.39
CA PHE A 7 8.01 7.90 0.63
C PHE A 7 7.78 9.05 -0.39
N GLN A 8 8.83 9.79 -0.75
CA GLN A 8 8.75 10.87 -1.74
C GLN A 8 8.31 10.36 -3.12
N ASP A 9 8.73 9.15 -3.50
CA ASP A 9 8.32 8.55 -4.77
C ASP A 9 6.83 8.23 -4.77
N ILE A 10 6.28 7.79 -3.63
CA ILE A 10 4.84 7.51 -3.47
C ILE A 10 4.03 8.78 -3.66
N LEU A 11 4.46 9.90 -3.08
CA LEU A 11 3.80 11.20 -3.26
C LEU A 11 3.82 11.64 -4.74
N ILE A 12 4.98 11.50 -5.40
CA ILE A 12 5.14 11.81 -6.82
C ILE A 12 4.20 10.92 -7.65
N PHE A 13 4.19 9.61 -7.40
CA PHE A 13 3.29 8.69 -8.11
C PHE A 13 1.83 9.04 -7.87
N ASN A 14 1.44 9.38 -6.65
CA ASN A 14 0.07 9.78 -6.36
C ASN A 14 -0.34 11.06 -7.12
N LEU A 15 0.59 12.01 -7.27
CA LEU A 15 0.34 13.27 -7.98
C LEU A 15 0.31 13.11 -9.51
N PHE A 16 1.21 12.30 -10.07
CA PHE A 16 1.38 12.20 -11.53
C PHE A 16 0.65 11.00 -12.17
N SER A 17 0.37 9.95 -11.41
CA SER A 17 -0.20 8.71 -11.93
C SER A 17 -1.73 8.66 -11.87
N GLY A 18 -2.36 9.68 -11.26
CA GLY A 18 -3.82 9.74 -11.10
C GLY A 18 -4.36 8.49 -10.39
N GLU A 19 -5.37 7.86 -10.98
CA GLU A 19 -6.06 6.67 -10.41
C GLU A 19 -5.33 5.33 -10.59
N ARG A 20 -4.16 5.31 -11.25
CA ARG A 20 -3.43 4.07 -11.56
C ARG A 20 -2.42 3.65 -10.49
N LEU A 21 -2.28 4.43 -9.42
CA LEU A 21 -1.48 4.01 -8.26
C LEU A 21 -2.26 3.00 -7.42
N LYS A 22 -1.68 1.82 -7.22
CA LYS A 22 -2.20 0.76 -6.35
C LYS A 22 -1.24 0.54 -5.19
N MET A 23 -1.71 0.87 -3.99
CA MET A 23 -1.03 0.52 -2.75
C MET A 23 -1.40 -0.91 -2.36
N VAL A 24 -0.42 -1.75 -2.11
CA VAL A 24 -0.61 -3.17 -1.79
C VAL A 24 0.02 -3.48 -0.44
N ASP A 25 -0.78 -3.96 0.50
CA ASP A 25 -0.34 -4.42 1.81
C ASP A 25 -0.01 -5.92 1.76
N ALA A 26 1.26 -6.25 2.01
CA ALA A 26 1.76 -7.63 2.01
C ALA A 26 1.61 -8.34 3.36
N ARG A 27 1.14 -7.64 4.40
CA ARG A 27 0.99 -8.19 5.77
C ARG A 27 -0.22 -9.13 5.88
N PRO A 28 -0.31 -9.93 6.95
CA PRO A 28 -1.49 -10.73 7.23
C PRO A 28 -2.78 -9.89 7.30
N LYS A 29 -3.90 -10.46 6.85
CA LYS A 29 -5.22 -9.80 6.86
C LYS A 29 -5.60 -9.21 8.22
N SER A 30 -5.28 -9.91 9.30
CA SER A 30 -5.55 -9.45 10.67
C SER A 30 -4.81 -8.17 11.04
N GLU A 31 -3.66 -7.87 10.41
CA GLU A 31 -2.96 -6.60 10.58
C GLU A 31 -3.53 -5.50 9.67
N TYR A 32 -3.82 -5.84 8.42
CA TYR A 32 -4.46 -4.95 7.45
C TYR A 32 -5.82 -4.41 7.93
N GLU A 33 -6.61 -5.24 8.62
CA GLU A 33 -7.89 -4.85 9.20
C GLU A 33 -7.75 -3.92 10.41
N LYS A 34 -6.63 -4.01 11.16
CA LYS A 34 -6.36 -3.12 12.28
C LYS A 34 -5.99 -1.73 11.80
N GLU A 35 -5.05 -1.68 10.87
CA GLU A 35 -4.51 -0.44 10.33
C GLU A 35 -3.82 -0.68 9.00
N ARG A 36 -3.97 0.26 8.07
CA ARG A 36 -3.39 0.21 6.73
C ARG A 36 -3.31 1.60 6.13
N ILE A 37 -2.52 1.73 5.06
CA ILE A 37 -2.51 2.94 4.24
C ILE A 37 -3.88 3.10 3.57
N ILE A 38 -4.36 4.34 3.47
CA ILE A 38 -5.65 4.66 2.86
C ILE A 38 -5.75 4.09 1.44
N ARG A 39 -6.91 3.50 1.09
CA ARG A 39 -7.18 2.86 -0.22
C ARG A 39 -6.20 1.75 -0.64
N SER A 40 -5.39 1.20 0.27
CA SER A 40 -4.58 0.01 -0.06
C SER A 40 -5.44 -1.23 -0.21
N VAL A 41 -4.93 -2.24 -0.90
CA VAL A 41 -5.54 -3.58 -1.02
C VAL A 41 -4.68 -4.60 -0.26
N SER A 42 -5.32 -5.58 0.35
CA SER A 42 -4.61 -6.68 1.02
C SER A 42 -4.25 -7.75 0.00
N LEU A 43 -2.95 -8.03 -0.17
CA LEU A 43 -2.45 -9.17 -0.94
C LEU A 43 -1.27 -9.81 -0.19
N PRO A 44 -1.55 -10.62 0.84
CA PRO A 44 -0.54 -11.47 1.46
C PRO A 44 0.07 -12.42 0.43
N LEU A 45 1.33 -12.82 0.64
CA LEU A 45 2.10 -13.64 -0.32
C LEU A 45 1.38 -14.89 -0.82
N GLU A 46 0.65 -15.57 0.06
CA GLU A 46 -0.10 -16.80 -0.24
C GLU A 46 -1.27 -16.56 -1.21
N GLU A 47 -1.80 -15.33 -1.25
CA GLU A 47 -2.99 -14.95 -2.01
C GLU A 47 -2.67 -14.30 -3.36
N VAL A 48 -1.42 -13.85 -3.55
CA VAL A 48 -0.98 -13.11 -4.75
C VAL A 48 -1.36 -13.81 -6.05
N HIS A 49 -1.20 -15.14 -6.13
CA HIS A 49 -1.52 -15.89 -7.35
C HIS A 49 -2.99 -15.88 -7.72
N LYS A 50 -3.84 -15.92 -6.70
CA LYS A 50 -5.27 -16.09 -6.86
C LYS A 50 -5.97 -14.75 -7.04
N ASP A 51 -5.57 -13.77 -6.23
CA ASP A 51 -6.37 -12.58 -6.00
C ASP A 51 -5.78 -11.32 -6.67
N ALA A 52 -4.50 -11.32 -7.07
CA ALA A 52 -3.86 -10.12 -7.63
C ALA A 52 -4.59 -9.58 -8.87
N ALA A 53 -5.07 -10.45 -9.75
CA ALA A 53 -5.75 -10.05 -10.99
C ALA A 53 -7.13 -9.40 -10.74
N TRP A 54 -7.72 -9.56 -9.55
CA TRP A 54 -8.96 -8.89 -9.18
C TRP A 54 -8.74 -7.43 -8.77
N PHE A 55 -7.56 -7.12 -8.25
CA PHE A 55 -7.26 -5.79 -7.71
C PHE A 55 -6.35 -4.96 -8.61
N LEU A 56 -5.53 -5.61 -9.43
CA LEU A 56 -4.42 -5.01 -10.16
C LEU A 56 -4.50 -5.29 -11.67
N GLN A 57 -4.16 -4.29 -12.46
CA GLN A 57 -3.89 -4.40 -13.90
C GLN A 57 -2.38 -4.47 -14.17
N LYS A 58 -1.98 -5.02 -15.32
CA LYS A 58 -0.56 -5.25 -15.63
C LYS A 58 0.27 -3.98 -15.80
N ASP A 59 -0.39 -2.87 -16.17
CA ASP A 59 0.18 -1.55 -16.38
C ASP A 59 0.02 -0.62 -15.17
N ASP A 60 -0.70 -1.04 -14.12
CA ASP A 60 -0.83 -0.28 -12.88
C ASP A 60 0.54 0.03 -12.27
N MET A 61 0.65 1.20 -11.64
CA MET A 61 1.78 1.52 -10.78
C MET A 61 1.53 0.93 -9.41
N ILE A 62 2.25 -0.14 -9.08
CA ILE A 62 2.01 -0.94 -7.90
C ILE A 62 3.11 -0.65 -6.88
N VAL A 63 2.71 -0.17 -5.72
CA VAL A 63 3.60 0.04 -4.58
C VAL A 63 3.22 -0.95 -3.49
N VAL A 64 4.11 -1.90 -3.23
CA VAL A 64 3.95 -2.94 -2.22
C VAL A 64 4.64 -2.51 -0.94
N TYR A 65 3.99 -2.65 0.21
CA TYR A 65 4.54 -2.30 1.51
C TYR A 65 4.23 -3.38 2.56
N SER A 66 5.01 -3.38 3.63
CA SER A 66 4.87 -4.29 4.79
C SER A 66 4.87 -3.47 6.09
N GLY A 67 5.21 -4.08 7.24
CA GLY A 67 5.25 -3.38 8.52
C GLY A 67 6.34 -2.29 8.59
N GLY A 68 7.49 -2.52 7.95
CA GLY A 68 8.64 -1.63 7.99
C GLY A 68 9.90 -2.27 7.39
N ASN A 69 11.05 -1.63 7.59
CA ASN A 69 12.33 -2.05 6.98
C ASN A 69 12.79 -3.47 7.35
N ASP A 70 12.37 -4.00 8.50
CA ASP A 70 12.77 -5.33 8.98
C ASP A 70 11.92 -6.46 8.37
N CYS A 71 10.87 -6.11 7.63
CA CYS A 71 9.92 -7.04 7.04
C CYS A 71 10.23 -7.30 5.56
N ARG A 72 10.34 -8.58 5.18
CA ARG A 72 10.69 -9.02 3.81
C ARG A 72 9.48 -9.38 2.95
N GLU A 73 8.28 -9.35 3.53
CA GLU A 73 7.03 -9.75 2.89
C GLU A 73 6.74 -8.89 1.65
N SER A 74 7.01 -7.58 1.72
CA SER A 74 6.79 -6.68 0.59
C SER A 74 7.74 -6.97 -0.58
N GLU A 75 8.98 -7.35 -0.31
CA GLU A 75 9.96 -7.76 -1.33
C GLU A 75 9.51 -9.05 -2.03
N LEU A 76 9.02 -10.03 -1.27
CA LEU A 76 8.53 -11.30 -1.80
C LEU A 76 7.28 -11.12 -2.67
N VAL A 77 6.31 -10.34 -2.19
CA VAL A 77 5.08 -10.02 -2.94
C VAL A 77 5.42 -9.23 -4.21
N ALA A 78 6.29 -8.22 -4.11
CA ALA A 78 6.71 -7.44 -5.26
C ALA A 78 7.42 -8.30 -6.32
N THR A 79 8.30 -9.20 -5.90
CA THR A 79 8.99 -10.14 -6.79
C THR A 79 7.99 -11.03 -7.49
N ARG A 80 7.04 -11.60 -6.75
CA ARG A 80 5.99 -12.47 -7.31
C ARG A 80 5.13 -11.75 -8.34
N LEU A 81 4.73 -10.51 -8.07
CA LEU A 81 4.01 -9.69 -9.05
C LEU A 81 4.86 -9.43 -10.30
N ALA A 82 6.15 -9.11 -10.15
CA ALA A 82 7.02 -8.93 -11.31
C ALA A 82 7.14 -10.21 -12.15
N GLU A 83 7.27 -11.38 -11.52
CA GLU A 83 7.30 -12.69 -12.20
C GLU A 83 5.98 -13.00 -12.93
N MET A 84 4.85 -12.56 -12.37
CA MET A 84 3.53 -12.68 -13.01
C MET A 84 3.34 -11.68 -14.16
N GLY A 85 4.32 -10.82 -14.48
CA GLY A 85 4.29 -9.90 -15.62
C GLY A 85 3.71 -8.52 -15.32
N TYR A 86 3.57 -8.14 -14.05
CA TYR A 86 3.25 -6.75 -13.70
C TYR A 86 4.48 -5.86 -13.96
N GLN A 87 4.28 -4.74 -14.66
CA GLN A 87 5.39 -3.99 -15.26
C GLN A 87 5.99 -2.96 -14.29
N ASN A 88 5.15 -2.30 -13.50
CA ASN A 88 5.53 -1.15 -12.67
C ASN A 88 5.41 -1.50 -11.18
N VAL A 89 6.22 -2.44 -10.71
CA VAL A 89 6.21 -2.89 -9.31
C VAL A 89 7.34 -2.25 -8.51
N PHE A 90 6.95 -1.60 -7.42
CA PHE A 90 7.83 -0.91 -6.49
C PHE A 90 7.68 -1.48 -5.08
N ASN A 91 8.79 -1.68 -4.39
CA ASN A 91 8.84 -2.07 -2.98
C ASN A 91 9.06 -0.82 -2.12
N TYR A 92 8.12 -0.52 -1.23
CA TYR A 92 8.26 0.53 -0.24
C TYR A 92 8.78 -0.05 1.08
N LYS A 93 10.11 -0.11 1.21
CA LYS A 93 10.80 -0.68 2.38
C LYS A 93 10.43 -0.02 3.71
N GLY A 94 10.21 1.30 3.70
CA GLY A 94 9.80 2.04 4.89
C GLY A 94 8.50 1.52 5.51
N GLY A 95 7.64 0.89 4.71
CA GLY A 95 6.44 0.21 5.16
C GLY A 95 5.44 1.15 5.84
N LEU A 96 4.54 0.55 6.62
CA LEU A 96 3.57 1.30 7.41
C LEU A 96 4.25 2.16 8.49
N ALA A 97 5.38 1.71 9.05
CA ALA A 97 6.12 2.45 10.06
C ALA A 97 6.62 3.82 9.55
N ASP A 98 7.26 3.86 8.37
CA ASP A 98 7.70 5.12 7.78
C ASP A 98 6.51 6.01 7.40
N TYR A 99 5.44 5.43 6.84
CA TYR A 99 4.21 6.17 6.49
C TYR A 99 3.58 6.86 7.71
N LYS A 100 3.58 6.19 8.87
CA LYS A 100 3.07 6.75 10.14
C LYS A 100 3.88 7.95 10.63
N LEU A 101 5.19 7.96 10.42
CA LEU A 101 6.05 9.09 10.80
C LEU A 101 5.74 10.38 10.02
N GLN A 102 5.05 10.24 8.87
CA GLN A 102 4.65 11.36 8.01
C GLN A 102 3.28 11.94 8.40
N ASP A 103 2.66 11.43 9.47
CA ASP A 103 1.37 11.89 10.02
C ASP A 103 0.24 11.90 8.96
N LEU A 104 0.27 10.91 8.06
CA LEU A 104 -0.69 10.75 6.97
C LEU A 104 -1.91 9.90 7.35
N PRO A 105 -3.04 10.06 6.62
CA PRO A 105 -4.26 9.30 6.88
C PRO A 105 -4.10 7.78 6.74
N LEU A 106 -4.64 7.06 7.72
CA LEU A 106 -4.72 5.60 7.74
C LEU A 106 -6.18 5.14 7.78
N GLU A 107 -6.41 3.90 7.34
CA GLU A 107 -7.70 3.21 7.48
C GLU A 107 -7.55 2.00 8.38
N GLY A 108 -8.65 1.53 8.99
CA GLY A 108 -8.68 0.29 9.76
C GLY A 108 -9.62 0.38 10.95
N SER A 109 -9.74 -0.71 11.70
CA SER A 109 -10.55 -0.72 12.93
C SER A 109 -10.02 0.21 14.01
N LEU A 110 -8.72 0.52 14.01
CA LEU A 110 -8.11 1.53 14.88
C LEU A 110 -8.37 2.97 14.41
N TYR A 111 -8.72 3.14 13.13
CA TYR A 111 -8.98 4.42 12.47
C TYR A 111 -10.39 4.42 11.85
N PRO A 112 -11.47 4.29 12.66
CA PRO A 112 -12.82 4.39 12.14
C PRO A 112 -13.02 5.80 11.57
N TYR A 113 -13.60 5.88 10.37
CA TYR A 113 -13.88 7.08 9.56
C TYR A 113 -14.64 8.24 10.28
N ASN A 114 -14.96 8.12 11.57
CA ASN A 114 -15.69 9.09 12.38
C ASN A 114 -15.02 9.45 13.72
N LYS A 115 -13.79 9.99 13.68
CA LYS A 115 -13.29 10.89 14.73
C LYS A 115 -12.39 11.97 14.11
N GLY A 116 -12.96 13.03 13.54
CA GLY A 116 -12.12 14.17 13.13
C GLY A 116 -12.69 15.32 12.30
N LEU A 117 -13.86 15.21 11.65
CA LEU A 117 -14.49 16.33 10.91
C LEU A 117 -15.75 16.87 11.61
N ALA A 118 -15.72 16.90 12.93
CA ALA A 118 -16.57 17.78 13.73
C ALA A 118 -15.72 18.95 14.22
N HIS A 119 -15.28 19.82 13.31
CA HIS A 119 -15.00 21.21 13.67
C HIS A 119 -15.96 22.07 12.87
N ALA A 120 -16.81 22.74 13.64
CA ALA A 120 -17.94 23.54 13.23
C ALA A 120 -17.65 24.43 12.01
N CYS A 121 -18.46 24.27 10.97
CA CYS A 121 -18.85 25.42 10.18
C CYS A 121 -19.81 26.22 11.08
N SER A 122 -19.26 27.13 11.87
CA SER A 122 -20.07 28.12 12.60
C SER A 122 -20.50 29.16 11.57
N CYS A 123 -21.76 29.08 11.13
CA CYS A 123 -22.44 30.20 10.48
C CYS A 123 -22.54 31.40 11.41
#